data_AF-A0A015KNN7-F1
#
_entry.id   AF-A0A015KNN7-F1
#
_cell.length_a   1.000
_cell.length_b   1.000
_cell.length_c   1.000
_cell.angle_alpha   90.00
_cell.angle_beta   90.00
_cell.angle_gamma   90.00
#
_symmetry.space_group_name_H-M   'P 1'
#
loop_
_entity.id
_entity.type
_entity.pdbx_description
1 polymer ?
#
loop_
_entity_poly.entity_id
_entity_poly.type
_entity_poly.pdbx_seq_one_letter_code
_entity_poly.pdbx_strand_id
1 'polypeptide(L)'
;MFAKHNGFVAIKFRKDLNIIDKTITHRHVYQYWKTGINNPKKVEDITLHHESSSIKTNCPWQANFYFGKCAADIHLTKFNNSHNHQCDPVSIELAPKNLRFLQLILDKIEHYTIKGN
;
A
#
# COMPACT_ATOMS: atom_id res chain seq x y z
N MET A 1 -7.04 9.89 11.03
CA MET A 1 -6.65 9.24 9.76
C MET A 1 -5.14 9.13 9.71
N PHE A 2 -4.60 8.02 10.21
CA PHE A 2 -3.17 7.72 10.26
C PHE A 2 -2.41 7.98 8.94
N ALA A 3 -2.93 7.50 7.80
CA ALA A 3 -2.28 7.73 6.51
C ALA A 3 -2.13 9.22 6.19
N LYS A 4 -3.19 10.03 6.40
CA LYS A 4 -3.16 11.49 6.15
C LYS A 4 -2.08 12.19 6.97
N HIS A 5 -1.89 11.80 8.23
CA HIS A 5 -0.86 12.38 9.10
C HIS A 5 0.55 11.92 8.73
N ASN A 6 0.70 10.72 8.17
CA ASN A 6 1.99 10.17 7.75
C ASN A 6 2.31 10.42 6.27
N GLY A 7 1.41 11.08 5.52
CA GLY A 7 1.65 11.57 4.16
C GLY A 7 1.95 10.51 3.10
N PHE A 8 1.49 9.27 3.25
CA PHE A 8 1.74 8.22 2.25
C PHE A 8 0.46 7.57 1.69
N VAL A 9 0.53 7.22 0.40
CA VAL A 9 -0.47 6.39 -0.29
C VAL A 9 0.07 4.98 -0.38
N ALA A 10 -0.75 3.99 -0.04
CA ALA A 10 -0.42 2.60 -0.32
C ALA A 10 -1.37 2.01 -1.34
N ILE A 11 -0.84 1.09 -2.11
CA ILE A 11 -1.58 0.35 -3.11
C ILE A 11 -1.70 -1.10 -2.69
N LYS A 12 -2.80 -1.73 -3.11
CA LYS A 12 -2.99 -3.16 -2.97
C LYS A 12 -2.04 -3.88 -3.93
N PHE A 13 -1.08 -4.60 -3.38
CA PHE A 13 -0.06 -5.33 -4.14
C PHE A 13 -0.48 -6.78 -4.43
N ARG A 14 -1.03 -7.47 -3.43
CA ARG A 14 -1.52 -8.86 -3.59
C ARG A 14 -2.85 -9.08 -2.88
N LYS A 15 -3.64 -9.98 -3.48
CA LYS A 15 -4.88 -10.52 -2.94
C LYS A 15 -4.82 -12.04 -3.09
N ASP A 16 -4.75 -12.74 -1.97
CA ASP A 16 -4.84 -14.20 -1.98
C ASP A 16 -6.25 -14.60 -1.51
N LEU A 17 -6.89 -15.48 -2.27
CA LEU A 17 -8.18 -16.07 -1.92
C LEU A 17 -7.95 -17.31 -1.06
N ASN A 18 -8.96 -17.70 -0.28
CA ASN A 18 -8.91 -18.94 0.47
C ASN A 18 -8.90 -20.14 -0.50
N ILE A 19 -8.13 -21.18 -0.16
CA ILE A 19 -7.91 -22.36 -1.00
C ILE A 19 -9.18 -23.22 -1.11
N ILE A 20 -9.96 -23.29 -0.03
CA ILE A 20 -11.19 -24.09 0.07
C ILE A 20 -12.37 -23.28 -0.51
N ASP A 21 -12.51 -22.03 -0.09
CA ASP A 21 -13.58 -21.14 -0.55
C ASP A 21 -13.01 -19.90 -1.25
N LYS A 22 -12.98 -19.96 -2.59
CA LYS A 22 -12.44 -18.86 -3.42
C LYS A 22 -13.27 -17.58 -3.37
N THR A 23 -14.44 -17.58 -2.74
CA THR A 23 -15.21 -16.36 -2.51
C THR A 23 -14.64 -15.53 -1.35
N ILE A 24 -13.91 -16.16 -0.43
CA ILE A 24 -13.32 -15.52 0.74
C ILE A 24 -11.93 -15.01 0.41
N THR A 25 -11.70 -13.72 0.68
CA THR A 25 -10.35 -13.17 0.61
C THR A 25 -9.60 -13.49 1.89
N HIS A 26 -8.44 -14.10 1.78
CA HIS A 26 -7.67 -14.59 2.92
C HIS A 26 -6.55 -13.63 3.31
N ARG A 27 -5.86 -13.07 2.30
CA ARG A 27 -4.72 -12.18 2.53
C ARG A 27 -4.75 -10.96 1.62
N HIS A 28 -4.46 -9.80 2.21
CA HIS A 28 -4.13 -8.60 1.47
C HIS A 28 -2.73 -8.11 1.85
N VAL A 29 -1.96 -7.77 0.82
CA VAL A 29 -0.66 -7.12 1.00
C VAL A 29 -0.76 -5.71 0.42
N TYR A 30 -0.44 -4.73 1.24
CA TYR A 30 -0.34 -3.33 0.84
C TYR A 30 1.11 -2.87 0.86
N GLN A 31 1.48 -2.04 -0.11
CA GLN A 31 2.81 -1.47 -0.25
C GLN A 31 2.71 0.00 -0.63
N TYR A 32 3.76 0.78 -0.40
CA TYR A 32 3.80 2.17 -0.85
C TYR A 32 3.60 2.29 -2.36
N TRP A 33 2.88 3.31 -2.83
CA TRP A 33 2.49 3.41 -4.24
C TRP A 33 3.68 3.56 -5.22
N LYS A 34 4.77 4.20 -4.78
CA LYS A 34 6.04 4.26 -5.55
C LYS A 34 6.97 3.08 -5.25
N THR A 35 6.47 1.97 -4.69
CA THR A 35 7.25 0.73 -4.53
C THR A 35 7.72 0.18 -5.89
N GLY A 36 8.90 -0.43 -5.90
CA GLY A 36 9.58 -0.97 -7.09
C GLY A 36 10.87 -0.24 -7.42
N ILE A 37 11.56 -0.76 -8.44
CA ILE A 37 12.77 -0.18 -9.01
C ILE A 37 12.41 0.29 -10.42
N ASN A 38 12.82 1.50 -10.79
CA ASN A 38 12.72 1.95 -12.16
C ASN A 38 13.73 1.14 -12.99
N ASN A 39 13.22 0.24 -13.84
CA ASN A 39 14.05 -0.31 -14.90
C ASN A 39 14.20 0.80 -15.96
N PRO A 40 15.42 1.17 -16.36
CA PRO A 40 15.59 2.06 -17.49
C PRO A 40 14.92 1.40 -18.70
N LYS A 41 13.98 2.11 -19.33
CA LYS A 41 13.40 1.64 -20.60
C LYS A 41 14.52 1.57 -21.63
N LYS A 42 14.55 0.51 -22.44
CA LYS A 42 15.37 0.51 -23.67
C LYS A 42 14.93 1.71 -24.50
N VAL A 43 15.91 2.48 -24.98
CA VAL A 43 15.69 3.72 -25.73
C VAL A 43 14.91 3.41 -27.01
N GLU A 44 13.66 3.83 -27.04
CA GLU A 44 12.87 4.02 -28.26
C GLU A 44 12.46 5.49 -28.26
N ASP A 45 12.77 6.17 -29.36
CA ASP A 45 12.56 7.59 -29.68
C ASP A 45 12.03 8.51 -28.56
N ILE A 46 12.92 9.35 -28.05
CA ILE A 46 12.71 10.36 -27.00
C ILE A 46 11.62 11.37 -27.35
N THR A 47 11.25 11.53 -28.63
CA THR A 47 10.25 12.53 -29.07
C THR A 47 8.79 12.12 -28.81
N LEU A 48 8.53 10.84 -28.54
CA LEU A 48 7.18 10.31 -28.26
C LEU A 48 6.88 10.18 -26.76
N HIS A 49 7.86 10.45 -25.89
CA HIS A 49 7.75 10.07 -24.49
C HIS A 49 7.20 11.21 -23.63
N HIS A 50 5.98 11.03 -23.12
CA HIS A 50 5.51 11.83 -21.98
C HIS A 50 6.47 11.56 -20.81
N GLU A 51 7.16 12.59 -20.34
CA GLU A 51 8.03 12.57 -19.15
C GLU A 51 7.20 12.25 -17.90
N SER A 52 6.86 10.97 -17.73
CA SER A 52 6.27 10.46 -16.49
C SER A 52 7.40 10.28 -15.48
N SER A 53 7.65 11.32 -14.70
CA SER A 53 8.61 11.34 -13.59
C SER A 53 8.12 10.51 -12.38
N SER A 54 7.53 9.33 -12.61
CA SER A 54 7.22 8.41 -11.52
C SER A 54 8.52 7.76 -11.04
N ILE A 55 9.26 8.45 -10.17
CA ILE A 55 10.45 7.90 -9.52
C ILE A 55 9.97 6.83 -8.54
N LYS A 56 10.16 5.56 -8.90
CA LYS A 56 9.97 4.45 -7.96
C LYS A 56 11.08 4.54 -6.90
N THR A 57 10.70 4.41 -5.63
CA THR A 57 11.56 4.67 -4.47
C THR A 57 12.03 3.40 -3.77
N ASN A 58 11.58 2.23 -4.25
CA ASN A 58 11.79 0.95 -3.58
C ASN A 58 11.49 0.99 -2.07
N CYS A 59 10.46 1.75 -1.69
CA CYS A 59 10.10 1.98 -0.30
C CYS A 59 9.76 0.65 0.40
N PRO A 60 10.37 0.35 1.56
CA PRO A 60 10.19 -0.94 2.23
C PRO A 60 8.88 -1.03 3.01
N TRP A 61 8.09 0.05 3.06
CA TRP A 61 6.82 0.09 3.76
C TRP A 61 5.85 -0.98 3.24
N GLN A 62 5.34 -1.80 4.16
CA GLN A 62 4.43 -2.88 3.83
C GLN A 62 3.54 -3.22 5.02
N ALA A 63 2.27 -3.48 4.75
CA ALA A 63 1.32 -4.00 5.71
C ALA A 63 0.61 -5.24 5.13
N ASN A 64 0.66 -6.35 5.86
CA ASN A 64 0.03 -7.61 5.49
C ASN A 64 -1.14 -7.88 6.41
N PHE A 65 -2.31 -8.06 5.83
CA PHE A 65 -3.53 -8.37 6.56
C PHE A 65 -4.01 -9.77 6.22
N TYR A 66 -4.43 -10.48 7.26
CA TYR A 66 -5.21 -11.68 7.19
C TYR A 66 -6.67 -11.35 7.49
N PHE A 67 -7.57 -11.91 6.70
CA PHE A 67 -9.01 -11.76 6.87
C PHE A 67 -9.54 -13.15 7.24
N GLY A 68 -10.05 -13.24 8.47
CA GLY A 68 -10.73 -14.42 8.96
C GLY A 68 -12.02 -14.71 8.21
N LYS A 69 -12.66 -15.82 8.56
CA LYS A 69 -13.91 -16.27 7.92
C LYS A 69 -15.04 -15.25 8.07
N CYS A 70 -15.02 -14.45 9.14
CA CYS A 70 -15.98 -13.40 9.40
C CYS A 70 -15.41 -12.04 8.97
N ALA A 71 -16.23 -11.18 8.37
CA ALA A 71 -15.83 -9.86 7.86
C ALA A 71 -15.21 -8.92 8.93
N ALA A 72 -15.42 -9.21 10.21
CA ALA A 72 -14.87 -8.45 11.34
C ALA A 72 -13.46 -8.88 11.77
N ASP A 73 -13.00 -10.07 11.39
CA ASP A 73 -11.74 -10.63 11.87
C ASP A 73 -10.59 -10.23 10.94
N ILE A 74 -10.02 -9.05 11.17
CA ILE A 74 -8.83 -8.59 10.46
C ILE A 74 -7.62 -8.58 11.38
N HIS A 75 -6.58 -9.33 10.99
CA HIS A 75 -5.32 -9.43 11.71
C HIS A 75 -4.17 -8.87 10.88
N LEU A 76 -3.37 -7.98 11.47
CA LEU A 76 -2.09 -7.55 10.89
C LEU A 76 -1.06 -8.65 11.15
N THR A 77 -0.57 -9.29 10.10
CA THR A 77 0.38 -10.41 10.19
C THR A 77 1.84 -9.99 10.00
N LYS A 78 2.06 -8.88 9.29
CA LYS A 78 3.38 -8.27 9.12
C LYS A 78 3.20 -6.77 8.92
N PHE A 79 4.01 -6.00 9.60
CA PHE A 79 4.05 -4.55 9.43
C PHE A 79 5.48 -4.06 9.41
N ASN A 80 5.84 -3.36 8.34
CA ASN A 80 7.06 -2.58 8.27
C ASN A 80 6.66 -1.12 8.05
N ASN A 81 6.86 -0.30 9.08
CA ASN A 81 6.55 1.13 9.05
C ASN A 81 7.74 2.00 8.63
N SER A 82 8.82 1.40 8.13
CA SER A 82 9.98 2.17 7.67
C SER A 82 9.73 2.75 6.29
N HIS A 83 10.06 4.03 6.13
CA HIS A 83 10.14 4.71 4.85
C HIS A 83 11.59 5.14 4.62
N ASN A 84 12.10 4.92 3.41
CA ASN A 84 13.43 5.35 2.99
C ASN A 84 13.42 6.73 2.29
N HIS A 85 12.28 7.42 2.34
CA HIS A 85 12.08 8.72 1.73
C HIS A 85 11.09 9.53 2.59
N GLN A 86 11.07 10.84 2.39
CA GLN A 86 10.02 11.70 2.97
C GLN A 86 8.69 11.42 2.29
N CYS A 87 7.64 11.24 3.08
CA CYS A 87 6.28 11.05 2.58
C CYS A 87 5.63 12.42 2.35
N ASP A 88 4.93 12.57 1.23
CA ASP A 88 4.31 13.83 0.81
C ASP A 88 2.80 13.80 1.10
N PRO A 89 2.31 14.64 2.02
CA PRO A 89 0.89 14.69 2.37
C PRO A 89 -0.02 15.05 1.19
N VAL A 90 0.47 15.80 0.20
CA VAL A 90 -0.31 16.16 -1.00
C VAL A 90 -0.65 14.91 -1.82
N SER A 91 0.24 13.91 -1.84
CA SER A 91 0.03 12.66 -2.56
C SER A 91 -1.24 11.91 -2.12
N ILE A 92 -1.68 12.04 -0.86
CA ILE A 92 -2.93 11.43 -0.38
C ILE A 92 -4.16 12.15 -0.90
N GLU A 93 -4.11 13.48 -0.96
CA GLU A 93 -5.25 14.28 -1.42
C GLU A 93 -5.52 14.04 -2.90
N LEU A 94 -4.45 13.91 -3.68
CA LEU A 94 -4.49 13.59 -5.10
C LEU A 94 -4.71 12.11 -5.42
N ALA A 95 -4.65 11.22 -4.42
CA ALA A 95 -4.81 9.79 -4.64
C ALA A 95 -6.25 9.48 -5.10
N PRO A 96 -6.43 8.77 -6.24
CA PRO A 96 -7.75 8.34 -6.68
C PRO A 96 -8.37 7.39 -5.66
N LYS A 97 -9.70 7.41 -5.54
CA LYS A 97 -10.45 6.74 -4.45
C LYS A 97 -10.14 5.25 -4.32
N ASN A 98 -9.84 4.58 -5.43
CA ASN A 98 -9.48 3.16 -5.49
C ASN A 98 -8.07 2.83 -4.94
N LEU A 99 -7.22 3.84 -4.76
CA LEU A 99 -5.89 3.72 -4.14
C LEU A 99 -5.90 4.12 -2.66
N ARG A 100 -7.05 4.50 -2.12
CA ARG A 100 -7.20 4.80 -0.70
C ARG A 100 -7.50 3.52 0.07
N PHE A 101 -6.97 3.44 1.29
CA PHE A 101 -7.33 2.37 2.20
C PHE A 101 -8.81 2.44 2.59
N LEU A 102 -9.40 1.28 2.84
CA LEU A 102 -10.61 1.19 3.65
C LEU A 102 -10.31 1.75 5.05
N GLN A 103 -11.23 2.53 5.61
CA GLN A 103 -11.06 3.15 6.92
C GLN A 103 -10.69 2.14 8.00
N LEU A 104 -11.34 0.96 7.99
CA LEU A 104 -11.08 -0.10 8.95
C LEU A 104 -9.65 -0.68 8.89
N ILE A 105 -8.99 -0.62 7.73
CA ILE A 105 -7.58 -0.97 7.59
C ILE A 105 -6.68 0.11 8.19
N LEU A 106 -7.03 1.39 7.98
CA LEU A 106 -6.31 2.51 8.61
C LEU A 106 -6.40 2.44 10.12
N ASP A 107 -7.58 2.17 10.67
CA ASP A 107 -7.81 2.07 12.11
C ASP A 107 -6.97 0.93 12.73
N LYS A 108 -6.82 -0.20 12.02
CA LYS A 108 -5.92 -1.28 12.44
C LYS A 108 -4.45 -0.83 12.41
N ILE A 109 -3.97 -0.23 11.32
CA ILE A 109 -2.58 0.27 11.26
C ILE A 109 -2.31 1.26 12.38
N GLU A 110 -3.24 2.19 12.61
CA GLU A 110 -3.17 3.20 13.66
C GLU A 110 -3.08 2.55 15.04
N HIS A 111 -3.94 1.56 15.32
CA HIS A 111 -3.93 0.80 16.55
C HIS A 111 -2.56 0.16 16.81
N TYR A 112 -2.00 -0.56 15.84
CA TYR A 112 -0.70 -1.23 15.98
C TYR A 112 0.49 -0.26 16.04
N THR A 113 0.35 0.95 15.52
CA THR A 113 1.42 1.96 15.56
C THR A 113 1.42 2.78 16.84
N ILE A 114 0.23 3.12 17.37
CA ILE A 114 0.09 3.99 18.55
C ILE A 114 0.11 3.18 19.84
N LYS A 115 -0.62 2.07 19.89
CA LYS A 115 -0.81 1.33 21.15
C LYS A 115 0.30 0.31 21.42
N GLY A 116 1.12 -0.01 20.41
CA GLY A 116 2.01 -1.16 20.47
C GLY A 116 1.22 -2.47 20.54
N ASN A 117 1.87 -3.58 20.22
CA ASN A 117 1.26 -4.91 20.38
C ASN A 117 1.08 -5.26 21.86
#